data_AF-A0A5K8A5S0-F1
#
_entry.id   AF-A0A5K8A5S0-F1
#
_cell.length_a   1.000
_cell.length_b   1.000
_cell.length_c   1.000
_cell.angle_alpha   90.00
_cell.angle_beta   90.00
_cell.angle_gamma   90.00
#
_symmetry.space_group_name_H-M   'P 1'
#
loop_
_entity.id
_entity.type
_entity.pdbx_description
1 polymer ?
#
loop_
_entity_poly.entity_id
_entity_poly.type
_entity_poly.pdbx_seq_one_letter_code
_entity_poly.pdbx_strand_id
1 'polypeptide(L)'
;MTDTTTNEIWVFGDLRSRQLLDLSLKVLVKATELARQTDDRVVFFALKAAGETLLTASDDETCAVLEGGIAGEAFAWGADAVLFFENEQFAAPMVQRFADALTPVIREKSPRLVLFPLTDFGRDLAARTAAAARAGLMADCVALIPGADGTVVGLCPAWGGEVMAEITYVAGHGTGFATVQPHGAAGEKDTMRSGQTTHVPLNVQTKTEAIRQLSSQRASISAEDLESARSVVVGGAGLGTSENFGSLRQLAAAMAAQVAATRPPVLNHWVAEDRLIGQTGKTVRPELLVSIGTSGAVQYTAGIMDSGTIVAINRDPAAPIFRIADIGVIADATTFLPLLIARVRQAVMRQLADDVCADTPIPQSKGGFGEKIKTLREAQGWSGEQLAEATGQTPEFIAGVESGEISPPVAFILRLSTAYGVDPGMFLRNEEKAQIRDQRTQAYVNRTRNYSYQTLTSGAEHDHLRAFMVTIEPHHDHKPVAYKHDGEEFIFVMDGKLQFTLGNKIHTLTQGESIHFHSTIPHKLKSLSAEVTRCLVILYTL
;
A
#
# COMPACT_ATOMS: atom_id res chain seq x y z
N MET A 1 38.36 -40.65 6.43
CA MET A 1 38.60 -39.76 7.58
C MET A 1 37.24 -39.28 8.01
N THR A 2 36.77 -39.67 9.19
CA THR A 2 35.53 -39.15 9.78
C THR A 2 35.81 -37.73 10.23
N ASP A 3 35.47 -36.75 9.38
CA ASP A 3 35.54 -35.35 9.77
C ASP A 3 34.55 -35.17 10.92
N THR A 4 35.06 -34.94 12.13
CA THR A 4 34.24 -34.78 13.33
C THR A 4 33.72 -33.35 13.31
N THR A 5 32.43 -33.19 13.02
CA THR A 5 31.78 -31.88 13.07
C THR A 5 31.63 -31.42 14.51
N THR A 6 31.61 -30.10 14.73
CA THR A 6 31.16 -29.55 16.00
C THR A 6 29.64 -29.65 16.10
N ASN A 7 29.10 -29.73 17.32
CA ASN A 7 27.66 -29.65 17.58
C ASN A 7 27.20 -28.18 17.49
N GLU A 8 27.45 -27.54 16.36
CA GLU A 8 27.06 -26.16 16.10
C GLU A 8 26.23 -26.04 14.81
N ILE A 9 25.13 -25.28 14.89
CA ILE A 9 24.35 -24.82 13.74
C ILE A 9 24.65 -23.35 13.52
N TRP A 10 25.24 -23.03 12.37
CA TRP A 10 25.62 -21.67 12.00
C TRP A 10 24.56 -21.03 11.11
N VAL A 11 24.11 -19.82 11.42
CA VAL A 11 23.08 -19.09 10.68
C VAL A 11 23.64 -17.79 10.13
N PHE A 12 23.55 -17.62 8.81
CA PHE A 12 24.04 -16.41 8.13
C PHE A 12 23.10 -15.21 8.38
N GLY A 13 23.68 -14.15 8.92
CA GLY A 13 23.11 -12.82 9.10
C GLY A 13 23.41 -11.91 7.92
N ASP A 14 22.37 -11.55 7.16
CA ASP A 14 22.49 -10.65 6.02
C ASP A 14 22.32 -9.18 6.44
N LEU A 15 23.43 -8.46 6.55
CA LEU A 15 23.47 -7.08 7.05
C LEU A 15 23.24 -6.01 5.98
N ARG A 16 22.87 -6.39 4.75
CA ARG A 16 22.76 -5.44 3.63
C ARG A 16 21.53 -4.53 3.74
N SER A 17 20.48 -4.97 4.42
CA SER A 17 19.30 -4.17 4.77
C SER A 17 18.60 -4.74 6.00
N ARG A 18 17.75 -3.93 6.65
CA ARG A 18 16.94 -4.39 7.79
C ARG A 18 16.05 -5.58 7.41
N GLN A 19 15.38 -5.47 6.27
CA GLN A 19 14.51 -6.53 5.76
C GLN A 19 15.25 -7.86 5.60
N LEU A 20 16.49 -7.83 5.08
CA LEU A 20 17.30 -9.04 4.90
C LEU A 20 17.75 -9.63 6.23
N LEU A 21 18.12 -8.78 7.20
CA LEU A 21 18.42 -9.21 8.56
C LEU A 21 17.22 -9.89 9.22
N ASP A 22 16.01 -9.35 9.06
CA ASP A 22 14.80 -9.96 9.59
C ASP A 22 14.54 -11.36 9.02
N LEU A 23 14.85 -11.59 7.73
CA LEU A 23 14.78 -12.94 7.14
C LEU A 23 15.80 -13.89 7.78
N SER A 24 17.03 -13.43 8.02
CA SER A 24 18.05 -14.21 8.74
C SER A 24 17.61 -14.56 10.17
N LEU A 25 17.01 -13.62 10.89
CA LEU A 25 16.52 -13.84 12.26
C LEU A 25 15.37 -14.86 12.29
N LYS A 26 14.50 -14.89 11.28
CA LYS A 26 13.48 -15.95 11.18
C LYS A 26 14.08 -17.34 10.95
N VAL A 27 15.16 -17.44 10.16
CA VAL A 27 15.90 -18.71 10.02
C VAL A 27 16.60 -19.09 11.32
N LEU A 28 17.09 -18.11 12.09
CA LEU A 28 17.67 -18.35 13.41
C LEU A 28 16.66 -18.96 14.39
N VAL A 29 15.39 -18.56 14.33
CA VAL A 29 14.31 -19.19 15.13
C VAL A 29 14.16 -20.66 14.76
N LYS A 30 14.09 -21.01 13.47
CA LYS A 30 14.02 -22.42 13.02
C LYS A 30 15.26 -23.22 13.43
N ALA A 31 16.44 -22.60 13.40
CA ALA A 31 17.67 -23.22 13.86
C ALA A 31 17.61 -23.54 15.37
N THR A 32 17.02 -22.64 16.16
CA THR A 32 16.84 -22.80 17.61
C THR A 32 15.83 -23.93 17.93
N GLU A 33 14.76 -24.07 17.13
CA GLU A 33 13.81 -25.17 17.25
C GLU A 33 14.45 -26.54 16.96
N LEU A 34 15.31 -26.60 15.92
CA LEU A 34 16.09 -27.80 15.61
C LEU A 34 17.08 -28.10 16.74
N ALA A 35 17.82 -27.09 17.21
CA ALA A 35 18.82 -27.22 18.24
C ALA A 35 18.29 -27.78 19.56
N ARG A 36 17.04 -27.44 19.94
CA ARG A 36 16.35 -28.02 21.11
C ARG A 36 16.16 -29.54 21.01
N GLN A 37 16.14 -30.09 19.80
CA GLN A 37 15.96 -31.53 19.54
C GLN A 37 17.30 -32.24 19.31
N THR A 38 18.32 -31.53 18.82
CA THR A 38 19.62 -32.09 18.45
C THR A 38 20.76 -31.77 19.43
N ASP A 39 20.46 -31.00 20.49
CA ASP A 39 21.42 -30.48 21.48
C ASP A 39 22.60 -29.74 20.81
N ASP A 40 22.29 -29.00 19.74
CA ASP A 40 23.22 -28.11 19.05
C ASP A 40 23.34 -26.76 19.76
N ARG A 41 24.53 -26.17 19.65
CA ARG A 41 24.72 -24.74 19.89
C ARG A 41 24.38 -23.94 18.63
N VAL A 42 23.59 -22.88 18.75
CA VAL A 42 23.22 -22.02 17.64
C VAL A 42 24.14 -20.81 17.58
N VAL A 43 24.80 -20.63 16.44
CA VAL A 43 25.74 -19.52 16.19
C VAL A 43 25.20 -18.63 15.08
N PHE A 44 24.93 -17.37 15.37
CA PHE A 44 24.62 -16.38 14.34
C PHE A 44 25.93 -15.77 13.82
N PHE A 45 26.17 -15.78 12.51
CA PHE A 45 27.39 -15.20 11.95
C PHE A 45 27.10 -14.20 10.83
N ALA A 46 27.91 -13.15 10.72
CA ALA A 46 27.78 -12.14 9.66
C ALA A 46 29.16 -11.69 9.15
N LEU A 47 29.22 -11.29 7.89
CA LEU A 47 30.41 -10.69 7.27
C LEU A 47 30.21 -9.18 7.18
N LYS A 48 31.20 -8.39 7.61
CA LYS A 48 31.12 -6.91 7.57
C LYS A 48 32.47 -6.24 7.37
N ALA A 49 32.47 -5.00 6.89
CA ALA A 49 33.68 -4.19 6.87
C ALA A 49 34.19 -3.93 8.29
N ALA A 50 35.53 -3.91 8.45
CA ALA A 50 36.15 -3.55 9.71
C ALA A 50 35.85 -2.08 10.02
N GLY A 51 35.43 -1.78 11.26
CA GLY A 51 35.16 -0.40 11.70
C GLY A 51 33.83 0.24 11.25
N GLU A 52 33.08 -0.36 10.31
CA GLU A 52 31.75 0.14 9.93
C GLU A 52 30.63 -0.55 10.72
N THR A 53 29.66 0.26 11.16
CA THR A 53 28.33 -0.22 11.51
C THR A 53 27.55 -0.28 10.20
N LEU A 54 27.54 -1.44 9.53
CA LEU A 54 26.79 -1.64 8.29
C LEU A 54 25.28 -1.72 8.58
N LEU A 55 24.71 -0.54 8.81
CA LEU A 55 23.37 -0.13 8.46
C LEU A 55 23.58 1.25 7.85
N THR A 56 23.64 1.36 6.52
CA THR A 56 23.63 2.69 5.88
C THR A 56 22.33 3.37 6.27
N ALA A 57 22.39 4.20 7.30
CA ALA A 57 21.33 5.09 7.72
C ALA A 57 21.20 6.21 6.67
N SER A 58 20.10 6.17 5.91
CA SER A 58 19.43 7.28 5.22
C SER A 58 18.34 6.63 4.35
N ASP A 59 17.03 6.83 4.50
CA ASP A 59 16.22 7.75 5.29
C ASP A 59 14.89 7.03 5.66
N ASP A 60 14.25 7.50 6.74
CA ASP A 60 12.88 7.23 7.21
C ASP A 60 12.52 5.98 8.04
N GLU A 61 13.47 5.09 8.35
CA GLU A 61 13.33 4.23 9.54
C GLU A 61 14.68 4.21 10.27
N THR A 62 14.84 5.17 11.19
CA THR A 62 15.85 5.08 12.22
C THR A 62 15.57 3.77 12.95
N CYS A 63 16.32 2.71 12.62
CA CYS A 63 16.50 1.61 13.53
C CYS A 63 17.06 2.25 14.79
N ALA A 64 16.16 2.59 15.72
CA ALA A 64 16.50 2.69 17.12
C ALA A 64 17.24 1.40 17.40
N VAL A 65 18.56 1.50 17.45
CA VAL A 65 19.42 0.46 17.97
C VAL A 65 18.93 0.26 19.38
N LEU A 66 18.02 -0.71 19.56
CA LEU A 66 17.65 -1.24 20.86
C LEU A 66 18.96 -1.58 21.58
N GLU A 67 19.01 -1.34 22.89
CA GLU A 67 20.16 -1.66 23.73
C GLU A 67 20.71 -3.06 23.37
N GLY A 68 21.95 -3.13 22.83
CA GLY A 68 22.63 -4.39 22.47
C GLY A 68 22.96 -4.62 20.98
N GLY A 69 22.43 -3.85 20.05
CA GLY A 69 22.77 -3.94 18.61
C GLY A 69 22.38 -5.28 17.93
N ILE A 70 22.93 -5.56 16.74
CA ILE A 70 22.63 -6.79 15.96
C ILE A 70 22.85 -8.06 16.79
N ALA A 71 23.89 -8.07 17.64
CA ALA A 71 24.17 -9.20 18.51
C ALA A 71 23.07 -9.39 19.56
N GLY A 72 22.63 -8.30 20.21
CA GLY A 72 21.50 -8.33 21.15
C GLY A 72 20.22 -8.87 20.52
N GLU A 73 19.91 -8.46 19.28
CA GLU A 73 18.76 -9.00 18.55
C GLU A 73 18.91 -10.50 18.24
N ALA A 74 20.08 -10.94 17.79
CA ALA A 74 20.33 -12.35 17.54
C ALA A 74 20.21 -13.19 18.83
N PHE A 75 20.74 -12.70 19.97
CA PHE A 75 20.55 -13.35 21.26
C PHE A 75 19.08 -13.41 21.66
N ALA A 76 18.34 -12.32 21.49
CA ALA A 76 16.91 -12.28 21.81
C ALA A 76 16.10 -13.28 20.99
N TRP A 77 16.56 -13.63 19.78
CA TRP A 77 15.94 -14.63 18.91
C TRP A 77 16.50 -16.04 19.07
N GLY A 78 17.43 -16.26 20.01
CA GLY A 78 17.84 -17.61 20.44
C GLY A 78 19.26 -18.03 20.08
N ALA A 79 20.09 -17.14 19.53
CA ALA A 79 21.51 -17.45 19.34
C ALA A 79 22.23 -17.68 20.69
N ASP A 80 23.19 -18.61 20.71
CA ASP A 80 24.10 -18.85 21.84
C ASP A 80 25.42 -18.09 21.69
N ALA A 81 25.78 -17.75 20.45
CA ALA A 81 26.98 -16.99 20.13
C ALA A 81 26.74 -16.16 18.86
N VAL A 82 27.47 -15.04 18.75
CA VAL A 82 27.49 -14.19 17.57
C VAL A 82 28.93 -14.06 17.06
N LEU A 83 29.16 -14.35 15.78
CA LEU A 83 30.46 -14.23 15.10
C LEU A 83 30.41 -13.17 14.01
N PHE A 84 31.24 -12.14 14.13
CA PHE A 84 31.45 -11.15 13.07
C PHE A 84 32.77 -11.41 12.37
N PHE A 85 32.70 -11.76 11.09
CA PHE A 85 33.86 -11.90 10.21
C PHE A 85 34.16 -10.57 9.53
N GLU A 86 35.33 -10.01 9.80
CA GLU A 86 35.65 -8.63 9.41
C GLU A 86 36.71 -8.56 8.32
N ASN A 87 36.41 -7.83 7.25
CA ASN A 87 37.37 -7.48 6.20
C ASN A 87 36.86 -6.25 5.43
N GLU A 88 37.73 -5.27 5.15
CA GLU A 88 37.36 -4.04 4.41
C GLU A 88 36.70 -4.32 3.04
N GLN A 89 37.07 -5.42 2.37
CA GLN A 89 36.50 -5.84 1.09
C GLN A 89 35.01 -6.21 1.16
N PHE A 90 34.45 -6.40 2.37
CA PHE A 90 33.04 -6.71 2.57
C PHE A 90 32.12 -5.48 2.49
N ALA A 91 32.67 -4.27 2.39
CA ALA A 91 31.88 -3.05 2.14
C ALA A 91 31.08 -3.14 0.82
N ALA A 92 31.61 -3.85 -0.18
CA ALA A 92 30.90 -4.23 -1.39
C ALA A 92 30.53 -5.73 -1.33
N PRO A 93 29.28 -6.08 -0.97
CA PRO A 93 28.89 -7.46 -0.72
C PRO A 93 28.78 -8.24 -2.04
N MET A 94 29.88 -8.85 -2.46
CA MET A 94 29.93 -9.75 -3.61
C MET A 94 29.94 -11.20 -3.13
N VAL A 95 29.03 -12.01 -3.67
CA VAL A 95 28.86 -13.42 -3.28
C VAL A 95 30.18 -14.19 -3.36
N GLN A 96 30.96 -14.00 -4.42
CA GLN A 96 32.24 -14.68 -4.59
C GLN A 96 33.24 -14.35 -3.48
N ARG A 97 33.34 -13.09 -3.06
CA ARG A 97 34.25 -12.67 -1.98
C ARG A 97 33.83 -13.27 -0.64
N PHE A 98 32.52 -13.30 -0.37
CA PHE A 98 31.96 -13.89 0.84
C PHE A 98 32.21 -15.41 0.87
N ALA A 99 32.00 -16.10 -0.26
CA ALA A 99 32.23 -17.53 -0.38
C ALA A 99 33.71 -17.90 -0.21
N ASP A 100 34.62 -17.15 -0.86
CA ASP A 100 36.08 -17.34 -0.75
C ASP A 100 36.56 -17.16 0.69
N ALA A 101 36.01 -16.19 1.42
CA ALA A 101 36.32 -15.91 2.82
C ALA A 101 35.76 -16.97 3.78
N LEU A 102 34.53 -17.44 3.55
CA LEU A 102 33.84 -18.40 4.42
C LEU A 102 34.38 -19.83 4.29
N THR A 103 34.76 -20.24 3.07
CA THR A 103 35.21 -21.61 2.80
C THR A 103 36.30 -22.12 3.74
N PRO A 104 37.44 -21.40 3.96
CA PRO A 104 38.47 -21.87 4.88
C PRO A 104 37.98 -21.93 6.33
N VAL A 105 37.15 -20.97 6.76
CA VAL A 105 36.61 -20.91 8.12
C VAL A 105 35.70 -22.11 8.39
N ILE A 106 34.79 -22.42 7.47
CA ILE A 106 33.87 -23.55 7.62
C ILE A 106 34.62 -24.88 7.62
N ARG A 107 35.69 -25.00 6.83
CA ARG A 107 36.57 -26.19 6.85
C ARG A 107 37.37 -26.34 8.14
N GLU A 108 37.76 -25.23 8.77
CA GLU A 108 38.51 -25.25 10.02
C GLU A 108 37.59 -25.55 11.22
N LYS A 109 36.43 -24.90 11.26
CA LYS A 109 35.47 -25.00 12.38
C LYS A 109 34.53 -26.18 12.27
N SER A 110 34.31 -26.70 11.07
CA SER A 110 33.47 -27.86 10.75
C SER A 110 32.13 -27.88 11.49
N PRO A 111 31.30 -26.82 11.41
CA PRO A 111 29.97 -26.81 12.02
C PRO A 111 29.12 -27.96 11.48
N ARG A 112 28.17 -28.47 12.26
CA ARG A 112 27.25 -29.53 11.80
C ARG A 112 26.47 -29.08 10.57
N LEU A 113 25.96 -27.86 10.62
CA LEU A 113 25.07 -27.30 9.61
C LEU A 113 25.29 -25.79 9.45
N VAL A 114 25.31 -25.31 8.20
CA VAL A 114 25.34 -23.87 7.88
C VAL A 114 24.08 -23.48 7.11
N LEU A 115 23.34 -22.54 7.66
CA LEU A 115 22.02 -22.10 7.21
C LEU A 115 22.08 -20.72 6.58
N PHE A 116 21.41 -20.59 5.44
CA PHE A 116 21.24 -19.33 4.73
C PHE A 116 19.75 -19.05 4.52
N PRO A 117 19.26 -17.83 4.74
CA PRO A 117 17.90 -17.47 4.33
C PRO A 117 17.74 -17.62 2.83
N LEU A 118 16.56 -18.08 2.40
CA LEU A 118 16.22 -18.26 0.99
C LEU A 118 15.98 -16.90 0.31
N THR A 119 17.07 -16.21 0.02
CA THR A 119 17.13 -15.00 -0.81
C THR A 119 18.03 -15.28 -2.02
N ASP A 120 17.98 -14.45 -3.06
CA ASP A 120 18.87 -14.63 -4.22
C ASP A 120 20.34 -14.67 -3.83
N PHE A 121 20.75 -13.81 -2.89
CA PHE A 121 22.11 -13.77 -2.37
C PHE A 121 22.41 -14.99 -1.49
N GLY A 122 21.51 -15.38 -0.59
CA GLY A 122 21.68 -16.55 0.27
C GLY A 122 21.77 -17.85 -0.54
N ARG A 123 20.98 -17.98 -1.61
CA ARG A 123 21.03 -19.10 -2.55
C ARG A 123 22.36 -19.22 -3.26
N ASP A 124 22.84 -18.12 -3.84
CA ASP A 124 24.12 -18.11 -4.55
C ASP A 124 25.29 -18.34 -3.59
N LEU A 125 25.27 -17.68 -2.42
CA LEU A 125 26.31 -17.84 -1.40
C LEU A 125 26.39 -19.27 -0.85
N ALA A 126 25.25 -19.86 -0.48
CA ALA A 126 25.20 -21.23 0.01
C ALA A 126 25.71 -22.22 -1.04
N ALA A 127 25.27 -22.10 -2.30
CA ALA A 127 25.69 -22.99 -3.38
C ALA A 127 27.19 -22.92 -3.65
N ARG A 128 27.75 -21.70 -3.72
CA ARG A 128 29.20 -21.51 -3.96
C ARG A 128 30.03 -22.02 -2.79
N THR A 129 29.67 -21.65 -1.56
CA THR A 129 30.43 -22.05 -0.37
C THR A 129 30.35 -23.57 -0.15
N ALA A 130 29.18 -24.19 -0.30
CA ALA A 130 29.02 -25.65 -0.19
C ALA A 130 29.88 -26.39 -1.22
N ALA A 131 29.83 -25.98 -2.49
CA ALA A 131 30.65 -26.55 -3.55
C ALA A 131 32.16 -26.37 -3.29
N ALA A 132 32.57 -25.17 -2.87
CA ALA A 132 33.95 -24.86 -2.54
C ALA A 132 34.44 -25.65 -1.32
N ALA A 133 33.58 -25.89 -0.33
CA ALA A 133 33.85 -26.71 0.85
C ALA A 133 33.85 -28.23 0.54
N ARG A 134 33.20 -28.67 -0.55
CA ARG A 134 32.88 -30.07 -0.90
C ARG A 134 31.82 -30.69 0.02
N ALA A 135 30.83 -29.90 0.39
CA ALA A 135 29.71 -30.26 1.26
C ALA A 135 28.39 -30.43 0.48
N GLY A 136 27.43 -31.13 1.08
CA GLY A 136 26.06 -31.24 0.56
C GLY A 136 25.22 -30.00 0.87
N LEU A 137 24.31 -29.63 -0.03
CA LEU A 137 23.37 -28.51 0.13
C LEU A 137 21.92 -28.98 -0.01
N MET A 138 21.11 -28.75 1.03
CA MET A 138 19.66 -28.92 0.99
C MET A 138 19.03 -27.59 0.59
N ALA A 139 18.42 -27.54 -0.60
CA ALA A 139 17.89 -26.30 -1.15
C ALA A 139 16.41 -26.10 -0.78
N ASP A 140 16.02 -24.85 -0.55
CA ASP A 140 14.62 -24.44 -0.41
C ASP A 140 13.88 -25.13 0.76
N CYS A 141 14.56 -25.37 1.87
CA CYS A 141 13.99 -26.09 3.01
C CYS A 141 12.87 -25.25 3.66
N VAL A 142 11.66 -25.79 3.78
CA VAL A 142 10.59 -25.17 4.58
C VAL A 142 10.80 -25.41 6.08
N ALA A 143 11.39 -26.55 6.43
CA ALA A 143 11.70 -26.96 7.79
C ALA A 143 12.93 -27.87 7.81
N LEU A 144 13.52 -27.98 8.99
CA LEU A 144 14.63 -28.88 9.29
C LEU A 144 14.22 -29.73 10.49
N ILE A 145 14.43 -31.04 10.41
CA ILE A 145 14.07 -32.00 11.46
C ILE A 145 15.26 -32.90 11.81
N PRO A 146 15.34 -33.42 13.05
CA PRO A 146 16.36 -34.39 13.41
C PRO A 146 16.18 -35.70 12.62
N GLY A 147 17.27 -36.21 12.06
CA GLY A 147 17.34 -37.53 11.45
C GLY A 147 17.67 -38.64 12.46
N ALA A 148 17.47 -39.90 12.07
CA ALA A 148 17.64 -41.07 12.94
C ALA A 148 19.07 -41.23 13.50
N ASP A 149 20.09 -40.77 12.77
CA ASP A 149 21.51 -40.97 13.10
C ASP A 149 22.21 -39.67 13.55
N GLY A 150 21.44 -38.69 14.05
CA GLY A 150 21.95 -37.36 14.42
C GLY A 150 22.25 -36.44 13.23
N THR A 151 21.91 -36.89 12.01
CA THR A 151 21.88 -36.07 10.80
C THR A 151 20.72 -35.07 10.85
N VAL A 152 20.73 -34.10 9.94
CA VAL A 152 19.62 -33.16 9.77
C VAL A 152 18.94 -33.44 8.44
N VAL A 153 17.61 -33.57 8.47
CA VAL A 153 16.78 -33.77 7.29
C VAL A 153 16.09 -32.44 6.98
N GLY A 154 16.27 -31.95 5.76
CA GLY A 154 15.52 -30.82 5.20
C GLY A 154 14.24 -31.28 4.52
N LEU A 155 13.13 -30.60 4.82
CA LEU A 155 11.88 -30.74 4.09
C LEU A 155 11.90 -29.75 2.92
N CYS A 156 12.10 -30.27 1.71
CA CYS A 156 12.30 -29.47 0.50
C CYS A 156 11.08 -29.62 -0.42
N PRO A 157 10.32 -28.55 -0.72
CA PRO A 157 9.30 -28.59 -1.76
C PRO A 157 9.98 -28.74 -3.11
N ALA A 158 9.55 -29.71 -3.87
CA ALA A 158 10.01 -30.00 -5.22
C ALA A 158 8.81 -29.97 -6.18
N TRP A 159 9.08 -29.86 -7.48
CA TRP A 159 8.04 -29.90 -8.52
C TRP A 159 6.97 -28.81 -8.32
N GLY A 160 7.42 -27.59 -7.99
CA GLY A 160 6.52 -26.47 -7.70
C GLY A 160 5.71 -26.65 -6.41
N GLY A 161 6.15 -27.53 -5.50
CA GLY A 161 5.52 -27.82 -4.21
C GLY A 161 4.51 -28.97 -4.23
N GLU A 162 4.37 -29.69 -5.35
CA GLU A 162 3.55 -30.91 -5.42
C GLU A 162 4.15 -32.08 -4.61
N VAL A 163 5.47 -32.07 -4.44
CA VAL A 163 6.20 -33.10 -3.70
C VAL A 163 6.96 -32.43 -2.56
N MET A 164 6.84 -32.98 -1.35
CA MET A 164 7.75 -32.68 -0.25
C MET A 164 8.82 -33.78 -0.20
N ALA A 165 10.06 -33.41 -0.49
CA ALA A 165 11.19 -34.32 -0.41
C ALA A 165 11.88 -34.18 0.95
N GLU A 166 12.17 -35.32 1.59
CA GLU A 166 13.06 -35.39 2.75
C GLU A 166 14.48 -35.62 2.25
N ILE A 167 15.34 -34.62 2.42
CA ILE A 167 16.72 -34.64 1.91
C ILE A 167 17.68 -34.53 3.09
N THR A 168 18.73 -35.34 3.10
CA THR A 168 19.88 -35.22 4.01
C THR A 168 21.18 -35.23 3.21
N TYR A 169 22.26 -34.73 3.80
CA TYR A 169 23.60 -34.90 3.25
C TYR A 169 24.18 -36.28 3.61
N VAL A 170 25.14 -36.73 2.80
CA VAL A 170 25.76 -38.07 2.91
C VAL A 170 26.51 -38.20 4.23
N ALA A 171 26.33 -39.33 4.92
CA ALA A 171 27.03 -39.63 6.16
C ALA A 171 28.56 -39.57 5.98
N GLY A 172 29.26 -38.95 6.92
CA GLY A 172 30.72 -38.83 6.91
C GLY A 172 31.29 -37.69 6.05
N HIS A 173 30.46 -36.87 5.42
CA HIS A 173 30.90 -35.68 4.65
C HIS A 173 31.11 -34.40 5.47
N GLY A 174 31.07 -34.48 6.80
CA GLY A 174 31.28 -33.33 7.68
C GLY A 174 30.08 -32.36 7.66
N THR A 175 30.35 -31.07 7.47
CA THR A 175 29.37 -29.97 7.49
C THR A 175 28.31 -30.07 6.39
N GLY A 176 27.03 -29.97 6.78
CA GLY A 176 25.92 -29.76 5.85
C GLY A 176 25.64 -28.29 5.57
N PHE A 177 25.00 -27.99 4.44
CA PHE A 177 24.47 -26.66 4.13
C PHE A 177 22.97 -26.74 3.87
N ALA A 178 22.24 -25.68 4.19
CA ALA A 178 20.86 -25.52 3.74
C ALA A 178 20.51 -24.07 3.40
N THR A 179 19.70 -23.88 2.36
CA THR A 179 18.92 -22.66 2.20
C THR A 179 17.54 -22.89 2.79
N VAL A 180 17.10 -22.00 3.68
CA VAL A 180 15.90 -22.19 4.48
C VAL A 180 14.94 -21.05 4.20
N GLN A 181 13.68 -21.40 3.91
CA GLN A 181 12.63 -20.42 3.80
C GLN A 181 12.46 -19.71 5.15
N PRO A 182 12.55 -18.37 5.21
CA PRO A 182 12.39 -17.63 6.46
C PRO A 182 10.94 -17.66 6.96
N HIS A 183 9.98 -18.04 6.13
CA HIS A 183 8.55 -18.01 6.45
C HIS A 183 8.11 -19.16 7.37
N GLY A 184 7.02 -18.95 8.11
CA GLY A 184 6.48 -19.94 9.05
C GLY A 184 7.31 -20.18 10.31
N ALA A 185 8.31 -19.35 10.60
CA ALA A 185 9.00 -19.34 11.89
C ALA A 185 8.14 -18.60 12.92
N ALA A 186 7.82 -19.25 14.05
CA ALA A 186 7.12 -18.64 15.17
C ALA A 186 8.00 -18.72 16.41
N GLY A 187 8.24 -17.58 17.06
CA GLY A 187 9.07 -17.53 18.26
C GLY A 187 8.81 -16.26 19.06
N GLU A 188 9.13 -16.31 20.34
CA GLU A 188 9.07 -15.15 21.23
C GLU A 188 10.48 -14.62 21.47
N LYS A 189 10.63 -13.29 21.51
CA LYS A 189 11.90 -12.66 21.85
C LYS A 189 12.16 -12.79 23.35
N ASP A 190 13.31 -13.33 23.72
CA ASP A 190 13.83 -13.27 25.08
C ASP A 190 14.81 -12.11 25.22
N THR A 191 14.32 -10.94 25.61
CA THR A 191 15.14 -9.72 25.72
C THR A 191 16.21 -9.79 26.82
N MET A 192 16.17 -10.79 27.70
CA MET A 192 17.17 -10.99 28.75
C MET A 192 18.29 -11.93 28.31
N ARG A 193 18.12 -12.64 27.19
CA ARG A 193 19.14 -13.56 26.66
C ARG A 193 20.36 -12.77 26.21
N SER A 194 21.52 -13.22 26.66
CA SER A 194 22.82 -12.69 26.28
C SER A 194 23.77 -13.82 25.96
N GLY A 195 24.81 -13.54 25.18
CA GLY A 195 25.81 -14.53 24.81
C GLY A 195 27.13 -13.89 24.42
N GLN A 196 28.04 -14.72 23.92
CA GLN A 196 29.36 -14.25 23.52
C GLN A 196 29.35 -13.70 22.09
N THR A 197 29.81 -12.45 21.94
CA THR A 197 30.08 -11.83 20.63
C THR A 197 31.57 -11.88 20.36
N THR A 198 31.98 -12.43 19.21
CA THR A 198 33.38 -12.49 18.79
C THR A 198 33.57 -11.84 17.43
N HIS A 199 34.57 -10.98 17.31
CA HIS A 199 34.99 -10.36 16.05
C HIS A 199 36.26 -11.05 15.56
N VAL A 200 36.23 -11.57 14.34
CA VAL A 200 37.31 -12.34 13.73
C VAL A 200 37.74 -11.64 12.44
N PRO A 201 38.92 -11.01 12.42
CA PRO A 201 39.45 -10.46 11.17
C PRO A 201 39.79 -11.59 10.20
N LEU A 202 39.26 -11.53 8.99
CA LEU A 202 39.56 -12.49 7.93
C LEU A 202 40.53 -11.90 6.91
N ASN A 203 41.48 -12.71 6.46
CA ASN A 203 42.31 -12.37 5.32
C ASN A 203 41.71 -12.97 4.05
N VAL A 204 41.14 -12.13 3.19
CA VAL A 204 40.49 -12.57 1.96
C VAL A 204 41.47 -12.45 0.80
N GLN A 205 42.00 -13.59 0.36
CA GLN A 205 42.70 -13.68 -0.93
C GLN A 205 41.71 -14.14 -1.98
N THR A 206 41.08 -13.19 -2.67
CA THR A 206 40.17 -13.49 -3.80
C THR A 206 40.92 -14.26 -4.87
N LYS A 207 40.47 -15.48 -5.16
CA LYS A 207 41.17 -16.36 -6.11
C LYS A 207 40.98 -15.92 -7.57
N THR A 208 39.98 -15.10 -7.87
CA THR A 208 39.68 -14.63 -9.23
C THR A 208 38.71 -13.45 -9.19
N GLU A 209 39.01 -12.33 -9.85
CA GLU A 209 38.00 -11.28 -10.11
C GLU A 209 37.35 -11.51 -11.49
N ALA A 210 36.69 -12.65 -11.68
CA ALA A 210 36.00 -12.95 -12.95
C ALA A 210 34.76 -12.06 -13.16
N ILE A 211 34.19 -11.52 -12.07
CA ILE A 211 33.03 -10.63 -12.07
C ILE A 211 33.47 -9.27 -11.54
N ARG A 212 33.24 -8.21 -12.32
CA ARG A 212 33.48 -6.82 -11.90
C ARG A 212 32.14 -6.10 -11.74
N GLN A 213 31.82 -5.64 -10.54
CA GLN A 213 30.66 -4.79 -10.30
C GLN A 213 30.91 -3.41 -10.91
N LEU A 214 30.05 -3.01 -11.87
CA LEU A 214 30.16 -1.69 -12.53
C LEU A 214 29.33 -0.62 -11.81
N SER A 215 28.14 -0.97 -11.33
CA SER A 215 27.26 -0.09 -10.57
C SER A 215 26.34 -0.90 -9.66
N SER A 216 25.80 -0.24 -8.64
CA SER A 216 24.71 -0.74 -7.80
C SER A 216 23.85 0.46 -7.41
N GLN A 217 22.54 0.30 -7.53
CA GLN A 217 21.56 1.34 -7.20
C GLN A 217 20.43 0.66 -6.43
N ARG A 218 19.97 1.28 -5.35
CA ARG A 218 18.70 0.89 -4.74
C ARG A 218 17.58 1.38 -5.66
N ALA A 219 16.65 0.51 -6.01
CA ALA A 219 15.42 0.95 -6.65
C ALA A 219 14.69 1.90 -5.68
N SER A 220 14.17 3.03 -6.18
CA SER A 220 13.32 3.89 -5.38
C SER A 220 12.04 3.14 -5.04
N ILE A 221 11.64 3.13 -3.76
CA ILE A 221 10.30 2.70 -3.34
C ILE A 221 9.31 3.68 -3.97
N SER A 222 8.72 3.31 -5.11
CA SER A 222 7.59 4.05 -5.64
C SER A 222 6.36 3.70 -4.81
N ALA A 223 5.35 4.58 -4.79
CA ALA A 223 4.01 4.25 -4.27
C ALA A 223 3.35 3.06 -4.99
N GLU A 224 4.03 2.47 -5.98
CA GLU A 224 3.66 1.32 -6.76
C GLU A 224 4.38 0.02 -6.35
N ASP A 225 5.26 0.06 -5.34
CA ASP A 225 5.95 -1.14 -4.91
C ASP A 225 5.00 -2.12 -4.21
N LEU A 226 4.94 -3.32 -4.78
CA LEU A 226 3.99 -4.35 -4.40
C LEU A 226 4.38 -5.05 -3.09
N GLU A 227 5.67 -5.09 -2.77
CA GLU A 227 6.21 -5.79 -1.60
C GLU A 227 5.94 -5.04 -0.29
N SER A 228 5.80 -3.71 -0.37
CA SER A 228 5.48 -2.82 0.75
C SER A 228 4.00 -2.43 0.85
N ALA A 229 3.16 -2.93 -0.07
CA ALA A 229 1.75 -2.58 -0.14
C ALA A 229 0.96 -3.10 1.08
N ARG A 230 0.21 -2.23 1.76
CA ARG A 230 -0.68 -2.63 2.88
C ARG A 230 -1.88 -3.44 2.42
N SER A 231 -2.38 -3.17 1.22
CA SER A 231 -3.49 -3.90 0.62
C SER A 231 -3.17 -4.21 -0.84
N VAL A 232 -3.44 -5.45 -1.26
CA VAL A 232 -3.18 -5.92 -2.62
C VAL A 232 -4.42 -6.62 -3.18
N VAL A 233 -4.80 -6.26 -4.39
CA VAL A 233 -5.85 -6.95 -5.16
C VAL A 233 -5.18 -7.72 -6.30
N VAL A 234 -5.31 -9.05 -6.27
CA VAL A 234 -4.63 -9.97 -7.21
C VAL A 234 -5.61 -10.51 -8.23
N GLY A 235 -5.30 -10.36 -9.52
CA GLY A 235 -6.08 -10.92 -10.62
C GLY A 235 -5.54 -12.25 -11.14
N GLY A 236 -6.45 -13.17 -11.42
CA GLY A 236 -6.16 -14.46 -12.04
C GLY A 236 -6.68 -14.65 -13.45
N ALA A 237 -6.36 -15.80 -14.05
CA ALA A 237 -6.88 -16.21 -15.36
C ALA A 237 -8.42 -16.24 -15.42
N GLY A 238 -9.09 -16.46 -14.28
CA GLY A 238 -10.53 -16.49 -14.16
C GLY A 238 -11.23 -15.16 -14.50
N LEU A 239 -10.50 -14.05 -14.61
CA LEU A 239 -11.02 -12.79 -15.14
C LEU A 239 -11.25 -12.82 -16.66
N GLY A 240 -10.57 -13.71 -17.40
CA GLY A 240 -10.81 -13.99 -18.80
C GLY A 240 -10.32 -12.94 -19.81
N THR A 241 -10.45 -11.64 -19.52
CA THR A 241 -10.09 -10.55 -20.46
C THR A 241 -9.41 -9.36 -19.76
N SER A 242 -8.71 -8.54 -20.54
CA SER A 242 -8.11 -7.27 -20.07
C SER A 242 -9.18 -6.28 -19.58
N GLU A 243 -10.35 -6.27 -20.20
CA GLU A 243 -11.50 -5.43 -19.79
C GLU A 243 -12.01 -5.80 -18.39
N ASN A 244 -12.19 -7.09 -18.11
CA ASN A 244 -12.56 -7.57 -16.78
C ASN A 244 -11.46 -7.30 -15.76
N PHE A 245 -10.18 -7.38 -16.17
CA PHE A 245 -9.06 -6.96 -15.34
C PHE A 245 -9.11 -5.45 -15.03
N GLY A 246 -9.69 -4.63 -15.92
CA GLY A 246 -10.01 -3.23 -15.65
C GLY A 246 -10.95 -3.05 -14.45
N SER A 247 -11.95 -3.91 -14.28
CA SER A 247 -12.82 -3.89 -13.09
C SER A 247 -12.05 -4.19 -11.80
N LEU A 248 -11.05 -5.08 -11.86
CA LEU A 248 -10.14 -5.32 -10.74
C LEU A 248 -9.32 -4.07 -10.39
N ARG A 249 -8.83 -3.33 -11.39
CA ARG A 249 -8.14 -2.05 -11.17
C ARG A 249 -9.06 -1.03 -10.50
N GLN A 250 -10.34 -0.97 -10.90
CA GLN A 250 -11.32 -0.08 -10.26
C GLN A 250 -11.58 -0.46 -8.79
N LEU A 251 -11.62 -1.76 -8.47
CA LEU A 251 -11.74 -2.22 -7.09
C LEU A 251 -10.50 -1.85 -6.27
N ALA A 252 -9.31 -2.14 -6.79
CA ALA A 252 -8.06 -1.76 -6.15
C ALA A 252 -8.01 -0.26 -5.88
N ALA A 253 -8.47 0.55 -6.85
CA ALA A 253 -8.55 2.00 -6.70
C ALA A 253 -9.55 2.44 -5.62
N ALA A 254 -10.73 1.84 -5.58
CA ALA A 254 -11.72 2.11 -4.54
C ALA A 254 -11.22 1.74 -3.13
N MET A 255 -10.30 0.78 -3.04
CA MET A 255 -9.71 0.29 -1.78
C MET A 255 -8.38 0.96 -1.42
N ALA A 256 -7.84 1.86 -2.25
CA ALA A 256 -6.47 2.36 -2.10
C ALA A 256 -5.41 1.22 -2.05
N ALA A 257 -5.65 0.15 -2.80
CA ALA A 257 -4.83 -1.06 -2.83
C ALA A 257 -3.98 -1.14 -4.11
N GLN A 258 -2.86 -1.86 -4.05
CA GLN A 258 -2.02 -2.13 -5.22
C GLN A 258 -2.60 -3.26 -6.06
N VAL A 259 -2.40 -3.17 -7.38
CA VAL A 259 -2.82 -4.20 -8.33
C VAL A 259 -1.69 -5.21 -8.53
N ALA A 260 -2.03 -6.49 -8.44
CA ALA A 260 -1.14 -7.59 -8.76
C ALA A 260 -1.81 -8.62 -9.66
N ALA A 261 -1.02 -9.57 -10.17
CA ALA A 261 -1.56 -10.69 -10.90
C ALA A 261 -0.77 -11.98 -10.72
N THR A 262 -1.46 -13.08 -11.02
CA THR A 262 -0.81 -14.36 -11.30
C THR A 262 -0.19 -14.36 -12.71
N ARG A 263 0.53 -15.43 -13.06
CA ARG A 263 1.23 -15.52 -14.35
C ARG A 263 0.37 -15.34 -15.60
N PRO A 264 -0.86 -15.90 -15.71
CA PRO A 264 -1.61 -15.82 -16.97
C PRO A 264 -2.00 -14.38 -17.39
N PRO A 265 -2.53 -13.49 -16.52
CA PRO A 265 -2.74 -12.09 -16.88
C PRO A 265 -1.49 -11.34 -17.34
N VAL A 266 -0.31 -11.65 -16.78
CA VAL A 266 0.98 -11.07 -17.19
C VAL A 266 1.36 -11.53 -18.60
N LEU A 267 1.28 -12.85 -18.86
CA LEU A 267 1.59 -13.41 -20.18
C LEU A 267 0.62 -12.94 -21.27
N ASN A 268 -0.63 -12.66 -20.91
CA ASN A 268 -1.62 -12.07 -21.81
C ASN A 268 -1.52 -10.54 -21.91
N HIS A 269 -0.51 -9.92 -21.30
CA HIS A 269 -0.26 -8.48 -21.29
C HIS A 269 -1.42 -7.62 -20.75
N TRP A 270 -2.21 -8.14 -19.81
CA TRP A 270 -3.25 -7.35 -19.12
C TRP A 270 -2.65 -6.44 -18.04
N VAL A 271 -1.46 -6.79 -17.57
CA VAL A 271 -0.68 -6.07 -16.56
C VAL A 271 0.81 -6.32 -16.79
N ALA A 272 1.64 -5.40 -16.31
CA ALA A 272 3.09 -5.48 -16.43
C ALA A 272 3.69 -6.64 -15.60
N GLU A 273 4.89 -7.10 -16.01
CA GLU A 273 5.58 -8.25 -15.42
C GLU A 273 5.99 -8.04 -13.96
N ASP A 274 6.27 -6.79 -13.59
CA ASP A 274 6.59 -6.37 -12.22
C ASP A 274 5.43 -6.54 -11.22
N ARG A 275 4.22 -6.82 -11.72
CA ARG A 275 3.02 -7.14 -10.92
C ARG A 275 2.81 -8.63 -10.69
N LEU A 276 3.70 -9.48 -11.19
CA LEU A 276 3.63 -10.92 -11.01
C LEU A 276 3.90 -11.30 -9.54
N ILE A 277 2.96 -12.00 -8.92
CA ILE A 277 3.16 -12.64 -7.61
C ILE A 277 3.36 -14.14 -7.78
N GLY A 278 4.33 -14.68 -7.04
CA GLY A 278 4.57 -16.11 -6.90
C GLY A 278 6.05 -16.47 -6.83
N GLN A 279 6.36 -17.76 -6.93
CA GLN A 279 7.71 -18.32 -6.83
C GLN A 279 8.71 -17.72 -7.84
N THR A 280 8.24 -17.33 -9.02
CA THR A 280 9.06 -16.67 -10.06
C THR A 280 8.79 -15.17 -10.17
N GLY A 281 8.03 -14.61 -9.24
CA GLY A 281 7.67 -13.19 -9.19
C GLY A 281 7.98 -12.60 -7.83
N LYS A 282 7.24 -11.55 -7.45
CA LYS A 282 7.35 -10.93 -6.13
C LYS A 282 6.64 -11.77 -5.07
N THR A 283 7.16 -11.69 -3.84
CA THR A 283 6.50 -12.20 -2.63
C THR A 283 5.99 -11.00 -1.85
N VAL A 284 4.71 -11.00 -1.46
CA VAL A 284 4.04 -9.86 -0.84
C VAL A 284 3.47 -10.25 0.51
N ARG A 285 3.37 -9.28 1.43
CA ARG A 285 2.80 -9.49 2.77
C ARG A 285 1.85 -8.36 3.18
N PRO A 286 0.79 -8.10 2.42
CA PRO A 286 -0.17 -7.07 2.78
C PRO A 286 -0.96 -7.47 4.04
N GLU A 287 -1.47 -6.47 4.75
CA GLU A 287 -2.47 -6.65 5.80
C GLU A 287 -3.75 -7.27 5.21
N LEU A 288 -4.13 -6.87 3.98
CA LEU A 288 -5.28 -7.39 3.25
C LEU A 288 -4.91 -7.79 1.82
N LEU A 289 -5.18 -9.05 1.47
CA LEU A 289 -5.04 -9.56 0.11
C LEU A 289 -6.39 -10.03 -0.43
N VAL A 290 -6.82 -9.47 -1.57
CA VAL A 290 -8.05 -9.89 -2.27
C VAL A 290 -7.67 -10.62 -3.56
N SER A 291 -7.82 -11.94 -3.58
CA SER A 291 -7.48 -12.81 -4.72
C SER A 291 -8.72 -13.12 -5.55
N ILE A 292 -8.74 -12.70 -6.83
CA ILE A 292 -9.94 -12.77 -7.69
C ILE A 292 -9.66 -13.62 -8.93
N GLY A 293 -10.44 -14.68 -9.11
CA GLY A 293 -10.33 -15.56 -10.27
C GLY A 293 -9.00 -16.31 -10.35
N THR A 294 -8.35 -16.56 -9.22
CA THR A 294 -7.09 -17.32 -9.12
C THR A 294 -7.38 -18.77 -8.71
N SER A 295 -6.67 -19.74 -9.29
CA SER A 295 -6.84 -21.16 -8.92
C SER A 295 -6.20 -21.50 -7.57
N GLY A 296 -5.24 -20.71 -7.10
CA GLY A 296 -4.43 -21.05 -5.93
C GLY A 296 -3.36 -22.09 -6.23
N ALA A 297 -2.78 -22.05 -7.43
CA ALA A 297 -1.61 -22.86 -7.76
C ALA A 297 -0.46 -22.58 -6.78
N VAL A 298 0.28 -23.62 -6.40
CA VAL A 298 1.30 -23.54 -5.34
C VAL A 298 2.37 -22.49 -5.65
N GLN A 299 2.70 -22.31 -6.93
CA GLN A 299 3.64 -21.27 -7.37
C GLN A 299 3.12 -19.87 -7.07
N TYR A 300 1.81 -19.61 -7.15
CA TYR A 300 1.23 -18.34 -6.75
C TYR A 300 1.12 -18.22 -5.23
N THR A 301 0.59 -19.26 -4.56
CA THR A 301 0.33 -19.19 -3.12
C THR A 301 1.60 -19.02 -2.31
N ALA A 302 2.73 -19.58 -2.77
CA ALA A 302 4.05 -19.37 -2.18
C ALA A 302 4.42 -17.88 -2.01
N GLY A 303 3.94 -17.01 -2.90
CA GLY A 303 4.20 -15.57 -2.85
C GLY A 303 3.25 -14.76 -1.95
N ILE A 304 2.23 -15.39 -1.34
CA ILE A 304 1.21 -14.70 -0.52
C ILE A 304 0.97 -15.33 0.85
N MET A 305 1.68 -16.42 1.21
CA MET A 305 1.39 -17.21 2.42
C MET A 305 1.41 -16.40 3.73
N ASP A 306 2.19 -15.32 3.78
CA ASP A 306 2.31 -14.46 4.97
C ASP A 306 1.40 -13.20 4.92
N SER A 307 0.36 -13.19 4.07
CA SER A 307 -0.60 -12.09 4.05
C SER A 307 -1.49 -12.14 5.29
N GLY A 308 -1.88 -10.97 5.83
CA GLY A 308 -2.66 -10.88 7.06
C GLY A 308 -4.06 -11.47 6.95
N THR A 309 -4.87 -10.96 6.01
CA THR A 309 -6.20 -11.51 5.70
C THR A 309 -6.30 -11.76 4.20
N ILE A 310 -6.60 -13.00 3.82
CA ILE A 310 -6.78 -13.44 2.44
C ILE A 310 -8.27 -13.62 2.14
N VAL A 311 -8.79 -12.79 1.24
CA VAL A 311 -10.14 -12.90 0.69
C VAL A 311 -10.05 -13.51 -0.71
N ALA A 312 -10.65 -14.66 -0.94
CA ALA A 312 -10.67 -15.32 -2.24
C ALA A 312 -12.06 -15.24 -2.89
N ILE A 313 -12.11 -14.80 -4.15
CA ILE A 313 -13.33 -14.75 -4.97
C ILE A 313 -13.11 -15.66 -6.18
N ASN A 314 -13.81 -16.79 -6.23
CA ASN A 314 -13.71 -17.74 -7.34
C ASN A 314 -15.07 -18.39 -7.63
N ARG A 315 -15.37 -18.65 -8.91
CA ARG A 315 -16.59 -19.34 -9.32
C ARG A 315 -16.57 -20.83 -9.01
N ASP A 316 -15.39 -21.44 -8.97
CA ASP A 316 -15.21 -22.86 -8.71
C ASP A 316 -15.08 -23.11 -7.21
N PRO A 317 -16.08 -23.73 -6.56
CA PRO A 317 -16.05 -24.01 -5.12
C PRO A 317 -14.92 -24.99 -4.72
N ALA A 318 -14.36 -25.75 -5.68
CA ALA A 318 -13.26 -26.67 -5.44
C ALA A 318 -11.87 -26.02 -5.63
N ALA A 319 -11.79 -24.72 -5.93
CA ALA A 319 -10.53 -24.05 -6.21
C ALA A 319 -9.55 -24.13 -5.02
N PRO A 320 -8.29 -24.59 -5.22
CA PRO A 320 -7.27 -24.69 -4.17
C PRO A 320 -7.03 -23.42 -3.35
N ILE A 321 -7.26 -22.23 -3.92
CA ILE A 321 -7.11 -20.95 -3.21
C ILE A 321 -7.95 -20.89 -1.92
N PHE A 322 -9.11 -21.56 -1.89
CA PHE A 322 -9.96 -21.58 -0.69
C PHE A 322 -9.35 -22.34 0.48
N ARG A 323 -8.31 -23.15 0.28
CA ARG A 323 -7.60 -23.84 1.37
C ARG A 323 -6.76 -22.91 2.23
N ILE A 324 -6.37 -21.76 1.70
CA ILE A 324 -5.53 -20.78 2.40
C ILE A 324 -6.25 -19.44 2.64
N ALA A 325 -7.47 -19.28 2.12
CA ALA A 325 -8.22 -18.05 2.27
C ALA A 325 -8.93 -18.01 3.63
N ASP A 326 -8.84 -16.88 4.32
CA ASP A 326 -9.62 -16.61 5.54
C ASP A 326 -11.09 -16.40 5.21
N ILE A 327 -11.38 -15.79 4.06
CA ILE A 327 -12.74 -15.53 3.58
C ILE A 327 -12.86 -16.01 2.13
N GLY A 328 -13.74 -16.97 1.89
CA GLY A 328 -14.06 -17.48 0.56
C GLY A 328 -15.42 -16.99 0.06
N VAL A 329 -15.47 -16.42 -1.15
CA VAL A 329 -16.71 -16.05 -1.85
C VAL A 329 -16.81 -16.85 -3.14
N ILE A 330 -17.84 -17.70 -3.21
CA ILE A 330 -18.14 -18.47 -4.42
C ILE A 330 -19.04 -17.63 -5.32
N ALA A 331 -18.44 -16.98 -6.31
CA ALA A 331 -19.16 -16.11 -7.24
C ALA A 331 -18.41 -15.94 -8.57
N ASP A 332 -19.16 -15.63 -9.63
CA ASP A 332 -18.55 -15.19 -10.88
C ASP A 332 -18.04 -13.75 -10.76
N ALA A 333 -16.75 -13.55 -11.00
CA ALA A 333 -16.09 -12.26 -10.82
C ALA A 333 -16.72 -11.14 -11.66
N THR A 334 -17.19 -11.43 -12.88
CA THR A 334 -17.76 -10.41 -13.78
C THR A 334 -19.08 -9.85 -13.25
N THR A 335 -19.86 -10.68 -12.55
CA THR A 335 -21.12 -10.27 -11.93
C THR A 335 -20.94 -9.69 -10.53
N PHE A 336 -19.96 -10.21 -9.77
CA PHE A 336 -19.78 -9.86 -8.37
C PHE A 336 -18.96 -8.58 -8.17
N LEU A 337 -17.92 -8.35 -8.98
CA LEU A 337 -17.05 -7.17 -8.83
C LEU A 337 -17.80 -5.84 -8.93
N PRO A 338 -18.75 -5.62 -9.86
CA PRO A 338 -19.51 -4.36 -9.90
C PRO A 338 -20.26 -4.08 -8.60
N LEU A 339 -20.87 -5.11 -8.00
CA LEU A 339 -21.59 -4.99 -6.72
C LEU A 339 -20.63 -4.71 -5.56
N LEU A 340 -19.50 -5.41 -5.53
CA LEU A 340 -18.47 -5.21 -4.52
C LEU A 340 -17.88 -3.80 -4.59
N ILE A 341 -17.53 -3.32 -5.79
CA ILE A 341 -16.99 -1.96 -6.01
C ILE A 341 -17.98 -0.91 -5.50
N ALA A 342 -19.27 -1.03 -5.84
CA ALA A 342 -20.29 -0.11 -5.37
C ALA A 342 -20.37 -0.06 -3.84
N ARG A 343 -20.33 -1.22 -3.18
CA ARG A 343 -20.34 -1.32 -1.72
C ARG A 343 -19.07 -0.79 -1.06
N VAL A 344 -17.90 -1.06 -1.65
CA VAL A 344 -16.63 -0.51 -1.18
C VAL A 344 -16.64 1.01 -1.25
N ARG A 345 -17.04 1.58 -2.39
CA ARG A 345 -17.15 3.05 -2.53
C ARG A 345 -18.10 3.65 -1.51
N GLN A 346 -19.24 3.02 -1.27
CA GLN A 346 -20.21 3.45 -0.25
C GLN A 346 -19.59 3.41 1.16
N ALA A 347 -18.86 2.34 1.50
CA ALA A 347 -18.19 2.21 2.80
C ALA A 347 -17.08 3.25 2.98
N VAL A 348 -16.30 3.52 1.94
CA VAL A 348 -15.26 4.56 1.97
C VAL A 348 -15.89 5.95 2.17
N MET A 349 -16.96 6.26 1.43
CA MET A 349 -17.67 7.55 1.60
C MET A 349 -18.30 7.68 2.99
N ARG A 350 -18.79 6.57 3.57
CA ARG A 350 -19.25 6.54 4.96
C ARG A 350 -18.14 6.92 5.92
N GLN A 351 -16.98 6.28 5.77
CA GLN A 351 -15.84 6.53 6.65
C GLN A 351 -15.34 7.96 6.54
N LEU A 352 -15.28 8.52 5.32
CA LEU A 352 -14.96 9.94 5.12
C LEU A 352 -15.99 10.87 5.76
N ALA A 353 -17.28 10.52 5.72
CA ALA A 353 -18.32 11.30 6.38
C ALA A 353 -18.20 11.24 7.91
N ASP A 354 -17.89 10.07 8.47
CA ASP A 354 -17.63 9.90 9.91
C ASP A 354 -16.42 10.72 10.36
N ASP A 355 -15.32 10.70 9.59
CA ASP A 355 -14.10 11.46 9.88
C ASP A 355 -14.33 12.98 9.90
N VAL A 356 -15.25 13.50 9.06
CA VAL A 356 -15.60 14.93 9.00
C VAL A 356 -16.62 15.33 10.08
N CYS A 357 -17.50 14.41 10.49
CA CYS A 357 -18.53 14.69 11.51
C CYS A 357 -18.04 14.49 12.95
N ALA A 358 -16.92 13.79 13.15
CA ALA A 358 -16.27 13.73 14.45
C ALA A 358 -15.62 15.10 14.75
N ASP A 359 -16.14 15.84 15.72
CA ASP A 359 -15.64 17.15 16.22
C ASP A 359 -14.24 17.08 16.88
N THR A 360 -13.35 16.21 16.39
CA THR A 360 -11.98 16.04 16.88
C THR A 360 -11.02 16.66 15.87
N PRO A 361 -10.05 17.50 16.26
CA PRO A 361 -9.08 18.04 15.33
C PRO A 361 -8.41 16.92 14.55
N ILE A 362 -8.52 16.98 13.22
CA ILE A 362 -7.97 15.98 12.29
C ILE A 362 -6.46 15.84 12.61
N PRO A 363 -5.99 14.68 13.10
CA PRO A 363 -4.59 14.50 13.40
C PRO A 363 -3.77 14.60 12.10
N GLN A 364 -2.68 15.36 12.12
CA GLN A 364 -1.67 15.38 11.04
C GLN A 364 -0.83 14.09 11.05
N SER A 365 -1.46 12.91 11.00
CA SER A 365 -0.78 11.61 10.96
C SER A 365 -0.84 10.98 9.57
N LYS A 366 0.18 10.18 9.21
CA LYS A 366 0.13 9.23 8.09
C LYS A 366 -1.16 8.39 8.20
N GLY A 367 -2.00 8.39 7.17
CA GLY A 367 -3.32 7.77 7.11
C GLY A 367 -4.52 8.69 7.42
N GLY A 368 -4.30 10.00 7.54
CA GLY A 368 -5.33 11.00 7.82
C GLY A 368 -6.32 11.25 6.67
N PHE A 369 -7.38 12.02 6.93
CA PHE A 369 -8.44 12.34 5.96
C PHE A 369 -7.89 12.83 4.60
N GLY A 370 -6.94 13.77 4.62
CA GLY A 370 -6.34 14.33 3.40
C GLY A 370 -5.60 13.29 2.57
N GLU A 371 -4.83 12.42 3.22
CA GLU A 371 -4.11 11.33 2.54
C GLU A 371 -5.10 10.34 1.91
N LYS A 372 -6.21 10.02 2.56
CA LYS A 372 -7.26 9.17 1.96
C LYS A 372 -7.84 9.79 0.68
N ILE A 373 -8.11 11.10 0.68
CA ILE A 373 -8.59 11.81 -0.51
C ILE A 373 -7.54 11.76 -1.62
N LYS A 374 -6.28 12.02 -1.29
CA LYS A 374 -5.16 11.95 -2.23
C LYS A 374 -5.02 10.55 -2.83
N THR A 375 -5.06 9.51 -2.01
CA THR A 375 -4.94 8.13 -2.49
C THR A 375 -6.12 7.74 -3.37
N LEU A 376 -7.36 8.12 -3.01
CA LEU A 376 -8.54 7.87 -3.86
C LEU A 376 -8.42 8.58 -5.22
N ARG A 377 -7.94 9.83 -5.21
CA ARG A 377 -7.71 10.61 -6.43
C ARG A 377 -6.67 9.95 -7.33
N GLU A 378 -5.51 9.63 -6.77
CA GLU A 378 -4.40 9.01 -7.48
C GLU A 378 -4.80 7.63 -8.04
N ALA A 379 -5.59 6.88 -7.28
CA ALA A 379 -6.04 5.57 -7.72
C ALA A 379 -7.09 5.62 -8.85
N GLN A 380 -7.86 6.71 -8.96
CA GLN A 380 -8.68 6.98 -10.16
C GLN A 380 -7.86 7.52 -11.35
N GLY A 381 -6.55 7.75 -11.17
CA GLY A 381 -5.70 8.38 -12.17
C GLY A 381 -6.01 9.86 -12.39
N TRP A 382 -6.65 10.53 -11.43
CA TRP A 382 -7.01 11.93 -11.53
C TRP A 382 -5.88 12.85 -11.08
N SER A 383 -5.64 13.93 -11.81
CA SER A 383 -4.84 15.06 -11.33
C SER A 383 -5.63 15.86 -10.28
N GLY A 384 -4.94 16.66 -9.48
CA GLY A 384 -5.60 17.59 -8.54
C GLY A 384 -6.60 18.51 -9.24
N GLU A 385 -6.31 18.93 -10.47
CA GLU A 385 -7.20 19.73 -11.31
C GLU A 385 -8.46 18.99 -11.72
N GLN A 386 -8.35 17.71 -12.09
CA GLN A 386 -9.50 16.89 -12.47
C GLN A 386 -10.42 16.62 -11.28
N LEU A 387 -9.87 16.41 -10.08
CA LEU A 387 -10.68 16.29 -8.87
C LEU A 387 -11.36 17.63 -8.52
N ALA A 388 -10.64 18.74 -8.70
CA ALA A 388 -11.19 20.08 -8.49
C ALA A 388 -12.38 20.34 -9.41
N GLU A 389 -12.25 20.02 -10.70
CA GLU A 389 -13.33 20.12 -11.69
C GLU A 389 -14.53 19.25 -11.32
N ALA A 390 -14.29 17.95 -11.04
CA ALA A 390 -15.34 17.00 -10.68
C ALA A 390 -16.10 17.37 -9.40
N THR A 391 -15.47 18.11 -8.48
CA THR A 391 -16.08 18.56 -7.22
C THR A 391 -16.49 20.04 -7.22
N GLY A 392 -16.28 20.77 -8.32
CA GLY A 392 -16.51 22.21 -8.42
C GLY A 392 -15.75 23.03 -7.37
N GLN A 393 -14.50 22.67 -7.12
CA GLN A 393 -13.55 23.35 -6.22
C GLN A 393 -12.35 23.87 -7.02
N THR A 394 -11.42 24.57 -6.37
CA THR A 394 -10.16 25.00 -6.99
C THR A 394 -9.04 23.97 -6.72
N PRO A 395 -8.03 23.86 -7.59
CA PRO A 395 -6.88 22.98 -7.36
C PRO A 395 -6.16 23.27 -6.03
N GLU A 396 -6.10 24.53 -5.61
CA GLU A 396 -5.50 24.94 -4.34
C GLU A 396 -6.31 24.43 -3.14
N PHE A 397 -7.63 24.42 -3.24
CA PHE A 397 -8.50 23.84 -2.21
C PHE A 397 -8.25 22.33 -2.09
N ILE A 398 -8.16 21.62 -3.22
CA ILE A 398 -7.85 20.19 -3.22
C ILE A 398 -6.49 19.91 -2.60
N ALA A 399 -5.46 20.66 -3.00
CA ALA A 399 -4.11 20.52 -2.44
C ALA A 399 -4.08 20.77 -0.93
N GLY A 400 -4.79 21.79 -0.44
CA GLY A 400 -4.89 22.09 0.99
C GLY A 400 -5.67 21.04 1.78
N VAL A 401 -6.67 20.40 1.18
CA VAL A 401 -7.37 19.27 1.80
C VAL A 401 -6.48 18.03 1.87
N GLU A 402 -5.74 17.74 0.80
CA GLU A 402 -4.84 16.58 0.73
C GLU A 402 -3.63 16.69 1.65
N SER A 403 -3.11 17.91 1.85
CA SER A 403 -2.04 18.19 2.82
C SER A 403 -2.54 18.22 4.27
N GLY A 404 -3.86 18.23 4.49
CA GLY A 404 -4.47 18.40 5.80
C GLY A 404 -4.40 19.83 6.36
N GLU A 405 -3.98 20.81 5.55
CA GLU A 405 -4.00 22.24 5.91
C GLU A 405 -5.42 22.80 5.97
N ILE A 406 -6.32 22.28 5.15
CA ILE A 406 -7.72 22.70 5.04
C ILE A 406 -8.63 21.56 5.48
N SER A 407 -9.41 21.79 6.54
CA SER A 407 -10.52 20.90 6.89
C SER A 407 -11.71 21.19 5.95
N PRO A 408 -12.15 20.23 5.12
CA PRO A 408 -13.23 20.49 4.18
C PRO A 408 -14.60 20.51 4.88
N PRO A 409 -15.57 21.27 4.36
CA PRO A 409 -16.94 21.23 4.86
C PRO A 409 -17.64 19.93 4.43
N VAL A 410 -18.68 19.50 5.15
CA VAL A 410 -19.52 18.32 4.79
C VAL A 410 -20.04 18.40 3.34
N ALA A 411 -20.32 19.61 2.85
CA ALA A 411 -20.72 19.83 1.46
C ALA A 411 -19.70 19.33 0.43
N PHE A 412 -18.40 19.31 0.76
CA PHE A 412 -17.36 18.75 -0.09
C PHE A 412 -17.49 17.23 -0.20
N ILE A 413 -17.77 16.53 0.89
CA ILE A 413 -18.00 15.06 0.89
C ILE A 413 -19.18 14.69 0.00
N LEU A 414 -20.25 15.48 -0.01
CA LEU A 414 -21.41 15.25 -0.88
C LEU A 414 -21.05 15.40 -2.37
N ARG A 415 -20.20 16.37 -2.71
CA ARG A 415 -19.74 16.55 -4.09
C ARG A 415 -18.77 15.45 -4.48
N LEU A 416 -17.91 15.04 -3.56
CA LEU A 416 -17.01 13.91 -3.72
C LEU A 416 -17.80 12.63 -3.97
N SER A 417 -18.83 12.33 -3.17
CA SER A 417 -19.64 11.14 -3.37
C SER A 417 -20.32 11.13 -4.74
N THR A 418 -20.83 12.28 -5.21
CA THR A 418 -21.36 12.41 -6.58
C THR A 418 -20.29 12.15 -7.64
N ALA A 419 -19.09 12.73 -7.48
CA ALA A 419 -17.97 12.53 -8.41
C ALA A 419 -17.54 11.06 -8.50
N TYR A 420 -17.62 10.31 -7.40
CA TYR A 420 -17.30 8.87 -7.34
C TYR A 420 -18.50 7.95 -7.62
N GLY A 421 -19.66 8.51 -7.96
CA GLY A 421 -20.88 7.76 -8.32
C GLY A 421 -21.56 7.06 -7.14
N VAL A 422 -21.41 7.60 -5.92
CA VAL A 422 -22.05 7.10 -4.71
C VAL A 422 -23.18 8.04 -4.31
N ASP A 423 -24.40 7.51 -4.19
CA ASP A 423 -25.54 8.27 -3.68
C ASP A 423 -25.33 8.64 -2.18
N PRO A 424 -25.30 9.93 -1.82
CA PRO A 424 -25.27 10.38 -0.42
C PRO A 424 -26.33 9.73 0.48
N GLY A 425 -27.50 9.42 -0.09
CA GLY A 425 -28.60 8.77 0.60
C GLY A 425 -28.24 7.39 1.16
N MET A 426 -27.26 6.71 0.55
CA MET A 426 -26.88 5.35 0.88
C MET A 426 -25.91 5.25 2.07
N PHE A 427 -25.16 6.30 2.40
CA PHE A 427 -24.18 6.25 3.50
C PHE A 427 -24.43 7.25 4.62
N LEU A 428 -25.32 8.24 4.49
CA LEU A 428 -25.61 9.19 5.57
C LEU A 428 -26.69 8.67 6.54
N ARG A 429 -26.49 8.87 7.85
CA ARG A 429 -27.50 8.62 8.90
C ARG A 429 -28.65 9.61 8.79
N ASN A 430 -29.83 9.26 9.31
CA ASN A 430 -30.99 10.15 9.28
C ASN A 430 -30.75 11.47 10.04
N GLU A 431 -29.99 11.42 11.13
CA GLU A 431 -29.59 12.59 11.92
C GLU A 431 -28.61 13.49 11.16
N GLU A 432 -27.64 12.91 10.45
CA GLU A 432 -26.70 13.64 9.57
C GLU A 432 -27.44 14.25 8.37
N LYS A 433 -28.40 13.53 7.78
CA LYS A 433 -29.29 14.08 6.73
C LYS A 433 -30.10 15.27 7.25
N ALA A 434 -30.57 15.21 8.49
CA ALA A 434 -31.31 16.29 9.14
C ALA A 434 -30.40 17.49 9.49
N GLN A 435 -29.22 17.25 10.04
CA GLN A 435 -28.21 18.27 10.31
C GLN A 435 -27.68 18.92 9.03
N ILE A 436 -27.48 18.17 7.95
CA ILE A 436 -27.08 18.73 6.64
C ILE A 436 -28.22 19.56 6.04
N ARG A 437 -29.49 19.17 6.25
CA ARG A 437 -30.64 19.96 5.81
C ARG A 437 -30.78 21.26 6.63
N ASP A 438 -30.56 21.20 7.93
CA ASP A 438 -30.56 22.37 8.81
C ASP A 438 -29.33 23.26 8.60
N GLN A 439 -28.14 22.69 8.38
CA GLN A 439 -26.93 23.41 8.01
C GLN A 439 -26.99 23.94 6.59
N ARG A 440 -27.69 23.31 5.64
CA ARG A 440 -27.98 23.93 4.33
C ARG A 440 -28.91 25.10 4.50
N THR A 441 -29.94 24.98 5.34
CA THR A 441 -30.82 26.10 5.70
C THR A 441 -30.05 27.22 6.41
N GLN A 442 -29.13 26.89 7.33
CA GLN A 442 -28.33 27.86 8.10
C GLN A 442 -27.11 28.42 7.35
N ALA A 443 -26.44 27.65 6.49
CA ALA A 443 -25.34 28.09 5.62
C ALA A 443 -25.87 28.88 4.42
N TYR A 444 -27.09 28.58 3.97
CA TYR A 444 -27.86 29.48 3.11
C TYR A 444 -28.07 30.80 3.82
N VAL A 445 -28.59 30.80 5.07
CA VAL A 445 -28.78 32.00 5.91
C VAL A 445 -27.46 32.75 6.22
N ASN A 446 -26.35 32.05 6.44
CA ASN A 446 -25.06 32.67 6.79
C ASN A 446 -24.27 33.18 5.57
N ARG A 447 -24.44 32.59 4.38
CA ARG A 447 -23.95 33.17 3.10
C ARG A 447 -24.80 34.36 2.64
N THR A 448 -26.02 34.49 3.15
CA THR A 448 -27.00 35.52 2.78
C THR A 448 -27.11 36.64 3.80
N ARG A 449 -26.00 37.05 4.43
CA ARG A 449 -26.06 38.27 5.25
C ARG A 449 -26.43 39.54 4.48
N ASN A 450 -26.49 39.54 3.14
CA ASN A 450 -26.85 40.73 2.35
C ASN A 450 -27.66 40.50 1.04
N TYR A 451 -28.15 39.28 0.77
CA TYR A 451 -29.03 38.98 -0.38
C TYR A 451 -29.89 37.78 -0.02
N SER A 452 -31.21 37.84 -0.12
CA SER A 452 -32.04 36.62 0.04
C SER A 452 -32.50 36.11 -1.32
N TYR A 453 -32.30 34.81 -1.53
CA TYR A 453 -32.92 34.10 -2.63
C TYR A 453 -34.12 33.33 -2.06
N GLN A 454 -35.20 33.21 -2.81
CA GLN A 454 -36.30 32.33 -2.51
C GLN A 454 -36.67 31.61 -3.81
N THR A 455 -36.46 30.30 -3.85
CA THR A 455 -36.84 29.48 -5.00
C THR A 455 -38.36 29.46 -5.13
N LEU A 456 -38.88 29.85 -6.29
CA LEU A 456 -40.32 29.84 -6.58
C LEU A 456 -40.77 28.55 -7.27
N THR A 457 -39.85 27.81 -7.88
CA THR A 457 -40.07 26.51 -8.52
C THR A 457 -39.40 25.38 -7.72
N SER A 458 -39.87 25.14 -6.49
CA SER A 458 -39.35 24.06 -5.65
C SER A 458 -39.66 22.68 -6.26
N GLY A 459 -38.64 21.82 -6.43
CA GLY A 459 -38.78 20.48 -7.02
C GLY A 459 -38.46 20.39 -8.52
N ALA A 460 -38.18 21.52 -9.18
CA ALA A 460 -37.80 21.62 -10.59
C ALA A 460 -36.26 21.68 -10.77
N GLU A 461 -35.51 20.97 -9.92
CA GLU A 461 -34.04 21.10 -9.81
C GLU A 461 -33.31 20.61 -11.07
N HIS A 462 -33.97 19.76 -11.86
CA HIS A 462 -33.49 19.20 -13.12
C HIS A 462 -34.19 19.78 -14.35
N ASP A 463 -35.11 20.73 -14.17
CA ASP A 463 -35.82 21.33 -15.28
C ASP A 463 -34.99 22.46 -15.89
N HIS A 464 -35.11 22.62 -17.21
CA HIS A 464 -34.38 23.66 -17.93
C HIS A 464 -34.73 25.06 -17.42
N LEU A 465 -35.96 25.31 -16.98
CA LEU A 465 -36.42 26.63 -16.55
C LEU A 465 -36.68 26.68 -15.04
N ARG A 466 -36.05 27.65 -14.36
CA ARG A 466 -36.16 27.84 -12.90
C ARG A 466 -36.45 29.30 -12.57
N ALA A 467 -37.24 29.54 -11.52
CA ALA A 467 -37.56 30.90 -11.07
C ALA A 467 -37.17 31.13 -9.62
N PHE A 468 -36.59 32.30 -9.37
CA PHE A 468 -36.12 32.75 -8.07
C PHE A 468 -36.67 34.15 -7.78
N MET A 469 -37.07 34.39 -6.54
CA MET A 469 -37.24 35.73 -6.00
C MET A 469 -35.91 36.14 -5.37
N VAL A 470 -35.36 37.27 -5.81
CA VAL A 470 -34.12 37.85 -5.30
C VAL A 470 -34.45 39.13 -4.56
N THR A 471 -34.00 39.23 -3.31
CA THR A 471 -34.20 40.39 -2.45
C THR A 471 -32.83 41.00 -2.13
N ILE A 472 -32.66 42.28 -2.43
CA ILE A 472 -31.41 43.02 -2.29
C ILE A 472 -31.62 44.15 -1.27
N GLU A 473 -30.79 44.16 -0.21
CA GLU A 473 -30.83 45.18 0.82
C GLU A 473 -30.33 46.56 0.33
N PRO A 474 -30.77 47.68 0.94
CA PRO A 474 -30.38 49.03 0.53
C PRO A 474 -28.86 49.31 0.59
N HIS A 475 -28.35 50.02 -0.42
CA HIS A 475 -27.06 50.73 -0.44
C HIS A 475 -25.76 49.98 -0.06
N HIS A 476 -25.66 48.67 -0.27
CA HIS A 476 -24.37 47.97 -0.09
C HIS A 476 -23.65 47.67 -1.42
N ASP A 477 -22.32 47.80 -1.41
CA ASP A 477 -21.44 47.34 -2.48
C ASP A 477 -20.94 45.92 -2.17
N HIS A 478 -21.12 45.01 -3.13
CA HIS A 478 -20.91 43.59 -2.90
C HIS A 478 -19.73 43.01 -3.70
N LYS A 479 -19.07 42.02 -3.09
CA LYS A 479 -18.07 41.16 -3.72
C LYS A 479 -18.76 40.27 -4.77
N PRO A 480 -18.19 40.13 -5.97
CA PRO A 480 -18.80 39.39 -7.06
C PRO A 480 -18.86 37.90 -6.73
N VAL A 481 -20.06 37.31 -6.81
CA VAL A 481 -20.20 35.88 -7.05
C VAL A 481 -20.36 35.75 -8.56
N ALA A 482 -19.28 35.41 -9.26
CA ALA A 482 -19.36 35.12 -10.69
C ALA A 482 -20.06 33.77 -10.85
N TYR A 483 -21.39 33.78 -10.98
CA TYR A 483 -22.12 32.63 -11.48
C TYR A 483 -21.90 32.56 -12.99
N LYS A 484 -21.37 31.44 -13.48
CA LYS A 484 -21.34 31.08 -14.89
C LYS A 484 -22.08 29.76 -15.02
N HIS A 485 -23.18 29.78 -15.76
CA HIS A 485 -23.80 28.58 -16.31
C HIS A 485 -24.16 28.87 -17.77
N ASP A 486 -24.18 27.81 -18.57
CA ASP A 486 -24.57 27.92 -19.97
C ASP A 486 -26.10 28.02 -20.05
N GLY A 487 -26.62 29.06 -20.70
CA GLY A 487 -28.05 29.37 -20.65
C GLY A 487 -28.42 30.85 -20.84
N GLU A 488 -29.71 31.13 -20.62
CA GLU A 488 -30.33 32.45 -20.72
C GLU A 488 -30.95 32.86 -19.38
N GLU A 489 -30.89 34.14 -19.06
CA GLU A 489 -31.47 34.71 -17.84
C GLU A 489 -32.39 35.89 -18.16
N PHE A 490 -33.49 35.96 -17.42
CA PHE A 490 -34.46 37.03 -17.46
C PHE A 490 -34.68 37.60 -16.06
N ILE A 491 -34.57 38.91 -15.91
CA ILE A 491 -34.76 39.60 -14.63
C ILE A 491 -35.88 40.61 -14.79
N PHE A 492 -36.85 40.60 -13.89
CA PHE A 492 -37.94 41.58 -13.80
C PHE A 492 -37.93 42.23 -12.41
N VAL A 493 -37.86 43.56 -12.36
CA VAL A 493 -37.82 44.32 -11.10
C VAL A 493 -39.24 44.50 -10.58
N MET A 494 -39.55 43.84 -9.46
CA MET A 494 -40.86 43.89 -8.84
C MET A 494 -41.02 45.11 -7.94
N ASP A 495 -39.96 45.47 -7.21
CA ASP A 495 -39.93 46.66 -6.34
C ASP A 495 -38.51 47.22 -6.26
N GLY A 496 -38.40 48.54 -6.15
CA GLY A 496 -37.12 49.23 -6.02
C GLY A 496 -36.45 49.57 -7.35
N LYS A 497 -35.15 49.84 -7.30
CA LYS A 497 -34.34 50.30 -8.42
C LYS A 497 -33.03 49.53 -8.43
N LEU A 498 -32.78 48.85 -9.55
CA LEU A 498 -31.67 47.93 -9.72
C LEU A 498 -30.66 48.50 -10.71
N GLN A 499 -29.40 48.59 -10.30
CA GLN A 499 -28.28 48.70 -11.22
C GLN A 499 -27.83 47.29 -11.61
N PHE A 500 -27.87 46.99 -12.91
CA PHE A 500 -27.45 45.73 -13.48
C PHE A 500 -26.26 45.95 -14.41
N THR A 501 -25.11 45.37 -14.09
CA THR A 501 -23.92 45.41 -14.93
C THR A 501 -23.85 44.13 -15.74
N LEU A 502 -23.74 44.23 -17.07
CA LEU A 502 -23.58 43.11 -18.00
C LEU A 502 -22.28 43.32 -18.80
N GLY A 503 -21.26 42.51 -18.51
CA GLY A 503 -19.90 42.75 -18.99
C GLY A 503 -19.39 44.13 -18.54
N ASN A 504 -19.17 45.03 -19.50
CA ASN A 504 -18.73 46.41 -19.24
C ASN A 504 -19.86 47.44 -19.35
N LYS A 505 -21.11 47.02 -19.62
CA LYS A 505 -22.26 47.91 -19.76
C LYS A 505 -23.06 47.95 -18.46
N ILE A 506 -23.44 49.15 -18.04
CA ILE A 506 -24.28 49.37 -16.86
C ILE A 506 -25.69 49.73 -17.33
N HIS A 507 -26.66 48.97 -16.85
CA HIS A 507 -28.08 49.19 -17.04
C HIS A 507 -28.70 49.61 -15.70
N THR A 508 -29.72 50.46 -15.74
CA THR A 508 -30.51 50.81 -14.56
C THR A 508 -31.94 50.46 -14.86
N LEU A 509 -32.50 49.56 -14.05
CA LEU A 509 -33.87 49.07 -14.14
C LEU A 509 -34.67 49.61 -12.96
N THR A 510 -35.85 50.10 -13.23
CA THR A 510 -36.84 50.58 -12.26
C THR A 510 -37.99 49.57 -12.17
N GLN A 511 -38.87 49.74 -11.18
CA GLN A 511 -40.03 48.88 -10.98
C GLN A 511 -40.84 48.70 -12.28
N GLY A 512 -41.10 47.45 -12.64
CA GLY A 512 -41.82 47.07 -13.86
C GLY A 512 -40.94 46.86 -15.09
N GLU A 513 -39.65 47.17 -15.02
CA GLU A 513 -38.70 46.94 -16.11
C GLU A 513 -38.03 45.58 -16.00
N SER A 514 -37.57 45.06 -17.14
CA SER A 514 -36.90 43.77 -17.24
C SER A 514 -35.70 43.80 -18.17
N ILE A 515 -34.83 42.81 -18.02
CA ILE A 515 -33.72 42.55 -18.94
C ILE A 515 -33.57 41.05 -19.21
N HIS A 516 -33.21 40.72 -20.45
CA HIS A 516 -32.88 39.38 -20.89
C HIS A 516 -31.44 39.35 -21.40
N PHE A 517 -30.66 38.33 -21.03
CA PHE A 517 -29.26 38.20 -21.44
C PHE A 517 -28.77 36.75 -21.38
N HIS A 518 -27.65 36.47 -22.04
CA HIS A 518 -26.98 35.17 -21.96
C HIS A 518 -26.16 35.08 -20.67
N SER A 519 -26.37 34.03 -19.88
CA SER A 519 -25.76 33.82 -18.56
C SER A 519 -24.25 33.62 -18.60
N THR A 520 -23.70 33.33 -19.77
CA THR A 520 -22.24 33.23 -20.00
C THR A 520 -21.54 34.58 -19.91
N ILE A 521 -22.28 35.70 -20.03
CA ILE A 521 -21.76 37.05 -19.89
C ILE A 521 -21.68 37.40 -18.39
N PRO A 522 -20.50 37.77 -17.86
CA PRO A 522 -20.36 38.17 -16.46
C PRO A 522 -21.31 39.31 -16.12
N HIS A 523 -22.09 39.17 -15.04
CA HIS A 523 -23.05 40.18 -14.65
C HIS A 523 -23.08 40.44 -13.14
N LYS A 524 -23.61 41.61 -12.74
CA LYS A 524 -23.70 42.06 -11.34
C LYS A 524 -25.00 42.81 -11.09
N LEU A 525 -25.57 42.60 -9.90
CA LEU A 525 -26.79 43.24 -9.41
C LEU A 525 -26.43 44.17 -8.24
N LYS A 526 -27.04 45.36 -8.18
CA LYS A 526 -26.89 46.32 -7.07
C LYS A 526 -28.17 47.11 -6.86
N SER A 527 -28.67 47.17 -5.62
CA SER A 527 -29.81 48.05 -5.29
C SER A 527 -29.36 49.52 -5.27
N LEU A 528 -30.09 50.39 -5.96
CA LEU A 528 -29.97 51.84 -5.89
C LEU A 528 -31.06 52.48 -5.00
N SER A 529 -32.01 51.68 -4.52
CA SER A 529 -33.09 52.13 -3.65
C SER A 529 -32.66 52.26 -2.19
N ALA A 530 -33.29 53.21 -1.49
CA ALA A 530 -33.22 53.35 -0.04
C ALA A 530 -34.04 52.27 0.71
N GLU A 531 -34.96 51.62 -0.01
CA GLU A 531 -35.73 50.46 0.44
C GLU A 531 -35.27 49.19 -0.29
N VAL A 532 -35.71 48.04 0.20
CA VAL A 532 -35.36 46.72 -0.34
C VAL A 532 -35.78 46.61 -1.81
N THR A 533 -34.87 46.17 -2.67
CA THR A 533 -35.16 45.90 -4.08
C THR A 533 -35.51 44.42 -4.25
N ARG A 534 -36.66 44.11 -4.87
CA ARG A 534 -37.12 42.74 -5.15
C ARG A 534 -37.16 42.50 -6.66
N CYS A 535 -36.60 41.38 -7.09
CA CYS A 535 -36.53 40.98 -8.49
C CYS A 535 -37.00 39.54 -8.67
N LEU A 536 -37.81 39.29 -9.70
CA LEU A 536 -38.03 37.95 -10.21
C LEU A 536 -36.92 37.62 -11.21
N VAL A 537 -36.19 36.53 -10.96
CA VAL A 537 -35.12 36.04 -11.84
C VAL A 537 -35.55 34.69 -12.37
N ILE A 538 -35.62 34.56 -13.69
CA ILE A 538 -35.89 33.32 -14.41
C ILE A 538 -34.61 32.91 -15.12
N LEU A 539 -34.28 31.63 -15.01
CA LEU A 539 -33.04 31.06 -15.46
C LEU A 539 -33.33 29.84 -16.30
N TYR A 540 -32.89 29.87 -17.54
CA TYR A 540 -32.98 28.76 -18.49
C TYR A 540 -31.58 28.16 -18.69
N THR A 541 -31.39 26.91 -18.26
CA THR A 541 -30.13 26.17 -18.41
C THR A 541 -30.30 25.04 -19.43
N LEU A 542 -29.33 24.91 -20.34
CA LEU A 542 -29.30 23.88 -21.38
C LEU A 542 -28.94 22.50 -20.84
#